data_AF-A0A4Q3SMK1-F1
#
_entry.id   AF-A0A4Q3SMK1-F1
#
_cell.length_a   1.000
_cell.length_b   1.000
_cell.length_c   1.000
_cell.angle_alpha   90.00
_cell.angle_beta   90.00
_cell.angle_gamma   90.00
#
_symmetry.space_group_name_H-M   'P 1'
#
loop_
_entity.id
_entity.type
_entity.pdbx_description
1 polymer ?
#
loop_
_entity_poly.entity_id
_entity_poly.type
_entity_poly.pdbx_seq_one_letter_code
_entity_poly.pdbx_strand_id
1 'polypeptide(L)'
;MAFSTLYLVDLPWRPGGIPGVRPFGSHAMRDLAATHVIKLTNMAEQAAVAISDTVGTVRKHYARFPFAEQLERNGHLVHVSLAGELDDEEED
;
A
#
# COMPACT_ATOMS: atom_id res chain seq x y z
N MET A 1 -23.86 6.58 -2.77
CA MET A 1 -23.49 7.99 -2.51
C MET A 1 -21.99 8.12 -2.70
N ALA A 2 -21.54 8.93 -3.65
CA ALA A 2 -20.10 9.16 -3.86
C ALA A 2 -19.60 10.09 -2.75
N PHE A 3 -18.82 9.57 -1.81
CA PHE A 3 -18.07 10.40 -0.86
C PHE A 3 -16.98 11.14 -1.62
N SER A 4 -17.32 12.30 -2.17
CA SER A 4 -16.34 13.22 -2.74
C SER A 4 -15.40 13.66 -1.62
N THR A 5 -14.11 13.33 -1.74
CA THR A 5 -13.08 13.64 -0.73
C THR A 5 -12.63 15.10 -0.74
N LEU A 6 -13.43 15.98 -1.37
CA LEU A 6 -13.39 17.43 -1.17
C LEU A 6 -13.40 17.83 0.32
N TYR A 7 -13.79 16.94 1.23
CA TYR A 7 -13.76 17.21 2.65
C TYR A 7 -12.35 17.31 3.26
N LEU A 8 -11.32 16.72 2.62
CA LEU A 8 -9.92 16.75 3.09
C LEU A 8 -9.08 17.86 2.47
N VAL A 9 -9.58 18.53 1.44
CA VAL A 9 -8.85 19.58 0.73
C VAL A 9 -9.17 20.93 1.35
N ASP A 10 -8.14 21.71 1.64
CA ASP A 10 -8.33 23.11 2.03
C ASP A 10 -8.66 23.95 0.78
N LEU A 11 -9.88 24.51 0.74
CA LEU A 11 -10.39 25.27 -0.41
C LEU A 11 -10.76 26.69 0.01
N PRO A 12 -10.62 27.69 -0.87
CA PRO A 12 -10.98 29.08 -0.57
C PRO A 12 -12.44 29.24 -0.10
N TRP A 13 -13.35 28.40 -0.60
CA TRP A 13 -14.78 28.39 -0.25
C TRP A 13 -15.16 27.32 0.78
N ARG A 14 -14.20 26.52 1.25
CA ARG A 14 -14.38 25.49 2.30
C ARG A 14 -13.07 25.31 3.09
N PRO A 15 -12.76 26.26 3.99
CA PRO A 15 -11.57 26.17 4.83
C PRO A 15 -11.69 25.04 5.86
N GLY A 16 -10.54 24.58 6.36
CA GLY A 16 -10.48 23.53 7.40
C GLY A 16 -10.14 22.13 6.87
N GLY A 17 -9.71 22.05 5.61
CA GLY A 17 -9.04 20.87 5.07
C GLY A 17 -7.53 20.90 5.30
N ILE A 18 -6.80 20.00 4.64
CA ILE A 18 -5.34 19.92 4.70
C ILE A 18 -4.76 20.82 3.59
N PRO A 19 -3.94 21.84 3.91
CA PRO A 19 -3.32 22.69 2.91
C PRO A 19 -2.42 21.90 1.95
N GLY A 20 -2.51 22.22 0.66
CA GLY A 20 -1.67 21.60 -0.39
C GLY A 20 -2.13 20.23 -0.89
N VAL A 21 -3.10 19.59 -0.25
CA VAL A 21 -3.70 18.35 -0.74
C VAL A 21 -4.59 18.67 -1.95
N ARG A 22 -4.38 17.99 -3.08
CA ARG A 22 -5.23 18.15 -4.27
C ARG A 22 -6.49 17.28 -4.16
N PRO A 23 -7.62 17.67 -4.78
CA PRO A 23 -8.79 16.82 -4.88
C PRO A 23 -8.46 15.46 -5.50
N PHE A 24 -9.01 14.39 -4.93
CA PHE A 24 -8.86 13.02 -5.43
C PHE A 24 -10.21 12.30 -5.43
N GLY A 25 -10.28 11.13 -6.04
CA GLY A 25 -11.50 10.32 -6.04
C GLY A 25 -11.74 9.59 -4.72
N SER A 26 -12.98 9.18 -4.45
CA SER A 26 -13.39 8.46 -3.22
C SER A 26 -12.56 7.19 -2.92
N HIS A 27 -11.96 6.59 -3.94
CA HIS A 27 -11.16 5.37 -3.82
C HIS A 27 -9.68 5.63 -3.51
N ALA A 28 -9.18 6.86 -3.68
CA ALA A 28 -7.75 7.13 -3.55
C ALA A 28 -7.21 6.87 -2.13
N MET A 29 -8.01 7.15 -1.10
CA MET A 29 -7.60 6.85 0.28
C MET A 29 -7.52 5.35 0.55
N ARG A 30 -8.43 4.55 -0.03
CA ARG A 30 -8.37 3.09 0.08
C ARG A 30 -7.14 2.57 -0.66
N ASP A 31 -6.85 3.12 -1.84
CA ASP A 31 -5.63 2.79 -2.60
C ASP A 31 -4.36 3.09 -1.82
N LEU A 32 -4.24 4.29 -1.26
CA LEU A 32 -3.09 4.71 -0.47
C LEU A 32 -2.95 3.85 0.78
N ALA A 33 -4.03 3.65 1.55
CA ALA A 33 -3.99 2.88 2.78
C ALA A 33 -3.63 1.41 2.54
N ALA A 34 -4.30 0.74 1.60
CA ALA A 34 -4.01 -0.66 1.27
C ALA A 34 -2.58 -0.82 0.75
N THR A 35 -2.15 0.04 -0.17
CA THR A 35 -0.79 -0.02 -0.72
C THR A 35 0.26 0.24 0.36
N HIS A 36 0.06 1.23 1.23
CA HIS A 36 0.98 1.53 2.32
C HIS A 36 1.14 0.36 3.30
N VAL A 37 0.03 -0.27 3.70
CA VAL A 37 0.09 -1.45 4.57
C VAL A 37 0.87 -2.58 3.90
N ILE A 38 0.63 -2.86 2.61
CA ILE A 38 1.36 -3.91 1.87
C ILE A 38 2.85 -3.57 1.72
N LYS A 39 3.23 -2.30 1.68
CA LYS A 39 4.65 -1.89 1.72
C LYS A 39 5.32 -2.24 3.04
N LEU A 40 4.64 -1.98 4.16
CA LEU A 40 5.21 -2.22 5.48
C LEU A 40 5.21 -3.69 5.88
N THR A 41 4.14 -4.42 5.54
CA THR A 41 3.89 -5.76 6.10
C THR A 41 4.06 -6.87 5.09
N ASN A 42 4.04 -6.55 3.79
CA ASN A 42 3.98 -7.51 2.69
C ASN A 42 2.77 -8.48 2.77
N MET A 43 1.74 -8.17 3.57
CA MET A 43 0.58 -9.04 3.80
C MET A 43 -0.72 -8.40 3.30
N ALA A 44 -1.39 -9.08 2.36
CA ALA A 44 -2.67 -8.62 1.79
C ALA A 44 -3.82 -8.73 2.81
N GLU A 45 -3.71 -9.67 3.76
CA GLU A 45 -4.66 -9.93 4.83
C GLU A 45 -4.73 -8.74 5.78
N GLN A 46 -3.57 -8.21 6.19
CA GLN A 46 -3.51 -7.02 7.05
C GLN A 46 -4.03 -5.78 6.34
N ALA A 47 -3.75 -5.64 5.04
CA ALA A 47 -4.28 -4.55 4.23
C ALA A 47 -5.80 -4.63 4.09
N ALA A 48 -6.37 -5.82 3.91
CA ALA A 48 -7.81 -6.04 3.86
C ALA A 48 -8.51 -5.60 5.14
N VAL A 49 -7.94 -5.96 6.29
CA VAL A 49 -8.45 -5.51 7.60
C VAL A 49 -8.37 -3.98 7.71
N ALA A 50 -7.25 -3.36 7.33
CA ALA A 50 -7.04 -1.93 7.44
C ALA A 50 -8.05 -1.09 6.64
N ILE A 51 -8.51 -1.57 5.48
CA ILE A 51 -9.50 -0.88 4.66
C ILE A 51 -10.94 -1.41 4.82
N SER A 52 -11.15 -2.37 5.74
CA SER A 52 -12.44 -3.06 5.93
C SER A 52 -12.99 -3.64 4.62
N ASP A 53 -12.17 -4.45 3.94
CA ASP A 53 -12.49 -5.09 2.67
C ASP A 53 -12.08 -6.57 2.68
N THR A 54 -12.27 -7.26 1.57
CA THR A 54 -11.82 -8.66 1.42
C THR A 54 -10.40 -8.74 0.85
N VAL A 55 -9.69 -9.81 1.19
CA VAL A 55 -8.37 -10.13 0.62
C VAL A 55 -8.45 -10.27 -0.90
N GLY A 56 -9.54 -10.83 -1.41
CA GLY A 56 -9.80 -10.94 -2.84
C GLY A 56 -9.89 -9.58 -3.53
N THR A 57 -10.59 -8.61 -2.92
CA THR A 57 -10.66 -7.23 -3.43
C THR A 57 -9.27 -6.59 -3.41
N VAL A 58 -8.53 -6.72 -2.30
CA VAL A 58 -7.18 -6.16 -2.11
C VAL A 58 -6.24 -6.63 -3.21
N ARG A 59 -6.15 -7.94 -3.43
CA ARG A 59 -5.28 -8.53 -4.45
C ARG A 59 -5.66 -8.14 -5.87
N LYS A 60 -6.95 -7.91 -6.14
CA LYS A 60 -7.45 -7.59 -7.49
C LYS A 60 -7.33 -6.11 -7.85
N HIS A 61 -7.52 -5.22 -6.87
CA HIS A 61 -7.72 -3.79 -7.13
C HIS A 61 -6.64 -2.87 -6.56
N TYR A 62 -5.88 -3.35 -5.58
CA TYR A 62 -4.90 -2.56 -4.83
C TYR A 62 -3.47 -3.11 -5.04
N ALA A 63 -2.48 -2.56 -4.32
CA ALA A 63 -1.06 -2.98 -4.43
C ALA A 63 -0.40 -2.60 -5.76
N ARG A 64 -0.68 -1.41 -6.28
CA ARG A 64 -0.02 -0.91 -7.49
C ARG A 64 1.34 -0.31 -7.12
N PHE A 65 2.40 -1.02 -7.48
CA PHE A 65 3.77 -0.57 -7.29
C PHE A 65 4.38 -0.07 -8.60
N PRO A 66 5.14 1.03 -8.60
CA PRO A 66 6.04 1.37 -9.70
C PRO A 66 7.02 0.23 -9.98
N PHE A 67 7.47 0.11 -11.23
CA PHE A 67 8.41 -0.95 -11.64
C PHE A 67 9.69 -0.98 -10.80
N ALA A 68 10.27 0.18 -10.48
CA ALA A 68 11.47 0.28 -9.66
C ALA A 68 11.28 -0.33 -8.26
N GLU A 69 10.13 -0.08 -7.65
CA GLU A 69 9.81 -0.62 -6.32
C GLU A 69 9.53 -2.13 -6.37
N GLN A 70 8.91 -2.63 -7.45
CA GLN A 70 8.76 -4.09 -7.64
C GLN A 70 10.12 -4.78 -7.74
N LEU A 71 11.07 -4.17 -8.45
CA LEU A 71 12.42 -4.72 -8.58
C LEU A 71 13.14 -4.79 -7.24
N GLU A 72 13.09 -3.71 -6.46
CA GLU A 72 13.70 -3.65 -5.12
C GLU A 72 13.11 -4.72 -4.18
N ARG A 73 11.78 -4.89 -4.20
CA ARG A 73 11.09 -5.89 -3.38
C ARG A 73 11.42 -7.32 -3.81
N ASN A 74 11.43 -7.58 -5.11
CA ASN A 74 11.78 -8.90 -5.63
C ASN A 74 13.24 -9.22 -5.31
N GLY A 75 14.13 -8.25 -5.43
CA GLY A 75 15.53 -8.37 -5.02
C GLY A 75 15.67 -8.69 -3.53
N HIS A 76 14.95 -7.97 -2.67
CA HIS A 76 14.93 -8.25 -1.23
C HIS A 76 14.42 -9.66 -0.91
N LEU A 77 13.33 -10.11 -1.56
CA LEU A 77 12.80 -11.46 -1.36
C LEU A 77 13.79 -12.55 -1.78
N VAL A 78 14.44 -12.38 -2.93
CA VAL A 78 15.45 -13.32 -3.44
C VAL A 78 16.68 -13.34 -2.53
N HIS A 79 17.13 -12.18 -2.06
CA HIS A 79 18.27 -12.11 -1.14
C HIS A 79 17.97 -12.78 0.20
N VAL A 80 16.77 -12.56 0.76
CA VAL A 80 16.35 -13.19 2.02
C VAL A 80 16.19 -14.71 1.85
N SER A 81 15.68 -15.18 0.70
CA SER A 81 15.56 -16.63 0.46
C SER A 81 16.91 -17.32 0.27
N LEU A 82 17.85 -16.67 -0.44
CA LEU A 82 19.19 -17.22 -0.69
C LEU A 82 20.09 -17.19 0.56
N ALA A 83 19.94 -16.19 1.43
CA ALA A 83 20.72 -16.12 2.66
C ALA A 83 20.44 -17.32 3.59
N GLY A 84 19.19 -17.80 3.63
CA GLY A 84 18.85 -19.01 4.38
C GLY A 84 19.47 -20.30 3.80
N GLU A 85 19.77 -20.35 2.51
CA GLU A 85 20.38 -21.53 1.87
C GLU A 85 21.91 -21.61 2.08
N LEU A 86 22.56 -20.50 2.44
CA LEU A 86 24.02 -20.46 2.66
C LEU A 86 24.40 -20.70 4.13
N ASP A 87 23.54 -20.34 5.07
CA ASP A 87 23.78 -20.55 6.51
C ASP A 87 23.60 -22.04 6.91
N ASP A 88 22.90 -22.84 6.10
CA ASP A 88 22.66 -24.27 6.35
C ASP A 88 23.86 -25.18 5.94
N GLU A 89 24.88 -24.66 5.26
CA GLU A 89 26.07 -25.42 4.83
C GLU A 89 27.32 -25.26 5.74
N GLU A 90 27.23 -24.51 6.85
CA GLU A 90 28.36 -24.26 7.78
C GLU A 90 28.22 -24.89 9.19
N GLU A 91 27.40 -25.93 9.37
CA GLU A 91 27.41 -26.77 10.58
C GLU A 91 27.91 -28.20 10.28
N ASP A 92 29.24 -28.40 10.31
CA ASP A 92 29.93 -29.70 10.40
C ASP A 92 31.09 -29.64 11.43
#